data_AF-A0A3S1EQV3-F1
#
_entry.id   AF-A0A3S1EQV3-F1
#
_cell.length_a   1.000
_cell.length_b   1.000
_cell.length_c   1.000
_cell.angle_alpha   90.00
_cell.angle_beta   90.00
_cell.angle_gamma   90.00
#
_symmetry.space_group_name_H-M   'P 1'
#
loop_
_entity.id
_entity.type
_entity.pdbx_description
1 polymer ?
#
loop_
_entity_poly.entity_id
_entity_poly.type
_entity_poly.pdbx_seq_one_letter_code
_entity_poly.pdbx_strand_id
1 'polypeptide(L)'
;MRQALSGFVSKSSFSFKAIMVAALAVTIVAADVASALAAKSAAIVVDAKTGKVLYSADANGRRYPASLTKMMTLYLTFEALAKGRISKNTPVPY
;
A
#
# COMPACT_ATOMS: atom_id res chain seq x y z
N MET A 1 -60.68 39.45 -1.69
CA MET A 1 -60.62 38.57 -2.88
C MET A 1 -59.30 38.86 -3.60
N ARG A 2 -58.30 37.98 -3.51
CA ARG A 2 -57.78 37.06 -4.59
C ARG A 2 -57.01 37.85 -5.68
N GLN A 3 -55.73 37.67 -6.00
CA GLN A 3 -54.75 36.57 -5.95
C GLN A 3 -53.33 37.21 -6.14
N ALA A 4 -52.34 36.93 -5.29
CA ALA A 4 -51.37 35.82 -5.32
C ALA A 4 -50.07 36.15 -6.11
N LEU A 5 -48.99 36.24 -5.33
CA LEU A 5 -47.58 36.39 -5.73
C LEU A 5 -47.17 35.41 -6.83
N SER A 6 -46.76 35.91 -7.99
CA SER A 6 -46.11 35.13 -9.03
C SER A 6 -44.68 34.78 -8.58
N GLY A 7 -44.52 33.60 -8.01
CA GLY A 7 -43.24 33.03 -7.62
C GLY A 7 -42.32 32.87 -8.84
N PHE A 8 -41.17 33.52 -8.80
CA PHE A 8 -40.06 33.30 -9.73
C PHE A 8 -39.41 31.96 -9.39
N VAL A 9 -40.01 30.85 -9.81
CA VAL A 9 -39.34 29.54 -9.80
C VAL A 9 -38.32 29.56 -10.93
N SER A 10 -37.08 29.95 -10.60
CA SER A 10 -35.93 29.69 -11.47
C SER A 10 -35.77 28.18 -11.60
N LYS A 11 -36.32 27.60 -12.67
CA LYS A 11 -35.98 26.25 -13.09
C LYS A 11 -34.53 26.29 -13.56
N SER A 12 -33.60 26.06 -12.62
CA SER A 12 -32.20 25.77 -12.93
C SER A 12 -32.18 24.56 -13.86
N SER A 13 -32.06 24.84 -15.15
CA SER A 13 -31.88 23.83 -16.18
C SER A 13 -30.40 23.49 -16.13
N PHE A 14 -29.98 22.66 -15.18
CA PHE A 14 -28.62 22.13 -15.21
C PHE A 14 -28.45 21.43 -16.56
N SER A 15 -27.61 22.02 -17.42
CA SER A 15 -27.34 21.47 -18.74
C SER A 15 -26.82 20.05 -18.55
N PHE A 16 -27.43 19.08 -19.22
CA PHE A 16 -27.04 17.67 -19.14
C PHE A 16 -25.53 17.49 -19.39
N LYS A 17 -24.92 18.37 -20.20
CA LYS A 17 -23.47 18.46 -20.44
C LYS A 17 -22.68 18.83 -19.18
N ALA A 18 -23.16 19.79 -18.39
CA ALA A 18 -22.50 20.18 -17.14
C ALA A 18 -22.54 19.06 -16.10
N ILE A 19 -23.67 18.32 -16.03
CA ILE A 19 -23.79 17.13 -15.17
C ILE A 19 -22.82 16.03 -15.64
N MET A 20 -22.72 15.78 -16.95
CA MET A 20 -21.80 14.79 -17.50
C MET A 20 -20.32 15.13 -17.28
N VAL A 21 -19.95 16.40 -17.44
CA VAL A 21 -18.57 16.85 -17.14
C VAL A 21 -18.27 16.74 -15.65
N ALA A 22 -19.20 17.12 -14.78
CA ALA A 22 -19.04 16.95 -13.34
C ALA A 22 -18.93 15.47 -12.94
N ALA A 23 -19.75 14.59 -13.52
CA ALA A 23 -19.69 13.16 -13.27
C ALA A 23 -18.35 12.56 -13.73
N LEU A 24 -17.84 12.95 -14.90
CA LEU A 24 -16.53 12.54 -15.38
C LEU A 24 -15.38 13.06 -14.50
N ALA A 25 -15.47 14.30 -14.02
CA ALA A 25 -14.47 14.84 -13.10
C ALA A 25 -14.45 14.07 -11.77
N VAL A 26 -15.63 13.70 -11.25
CA VAL A 26 -15.76 12.91 -10.01
C VAL A 26 -15.18 11.51 -10.18
N THR A 27 -15.39 10.83 -11.32
CA THR A 27 -14.83 9.50 -11.54
C THR A 27 -13.31 9.51 -11.65
N ILE A 28 -12.72 10.54 -12.27
CA ILE A 28 -11.27 10.71 -12.36
C ILE A 28 -10.65 10.89 -10.96
N VAL A 29 -11.22 11.78 -10.14
CA VAL A 29 -10.72 12.03 -8.77
C VAL A 29 -10.89 10.80 -7.88
N ALA A 30 -12.01 10.07 -7.99
CA ALA A 30 -12.24 8.86 -7.21
C ALA A 30 -11.25 7.73 -7.53
N ALA A 31 -10.82 7.60 -8.79
CA ALA A 31 -9.83 6.62 -9.20
C ALA A 31 -8.44 6.89 -8.60
N ASP A 32 -8.04 8.16 -8.50
CA ASP A 32 -6.73 8.55 -7.96
C ASP A 32 -6.64 8.27 -6.44
N VAL A 33 -7.74 8.54 -5.71
CA VAL A 33 -7.85 8.20 -4.28
C VAL A 33 -7.76 6.69 -4.05
N ALA A 34 -8.37 5.87 -4.89
CA ALA A 34 -8.29 4.41 -4.78
C ALA A 34 -6.86 3.89 -4.99
N SER A 35 -6.10 4.48 -5.93
CA SER A 35 -4.68 4.17 -6.14
C SER A 35 -3.82 4.57 -4.93
N ALA A 36 -4.08 5.73 -4.33
CA ALA A 36 -3.36 6.21 -3.14
C ALA A 36 -3.59 5.34 -1.89
N LEU A 37 -4.72 4.63 -1.81
CA LEU A 37 -5.05 3.71 -0.72
C LEU A 37 -4.46 2.30 -0.91
N ALA A 38 -3.95 1.97 -2.10
CA ALA A 38 -3.26 0.71 -2.33
C ALA A 38 -2.00 0.64 -1.45
N ALA A 39 -1.72 -0.53 -0.88
CA ALA A 39 -0.55 -0.72 -0.02
C ALA A 39 0.72 -0.37 -0.80
N LYS A 40 1.40 0.70 -0.37
CA LYS A 40 2.62 1.19 -1.02
C LYS A 40 3.68 0.09 -1.02
N SER A 41 4.04 -0.38 -2.21
CA SER A 41 5.13 -1.35 -2.38
C SER A 41 6.41 -0.79 -1.80
N ALA A 42 7.20 -1.65 -1.15
CA ALA A 42 8.54 -1.31 -0.71
C ALA A 42 9.57 -2.15 -1.45
N ALA A 43 10.73 -1.55 -1.66
CA ALA A 43 11.85 -2.19 -2.32
C ALA A 43 13.16 -1.60 -1.82
N ILE A 44 14.19 -2.44 -1.76
CA ILE A 44 15.57 -2.02 -1.52
C ILE A 44 16.49 -2.93 -2.34
N VAL A 45 17.49 -2.34 -2.99
CA VAL A 45 18.54 -3.06 -3.72
C VAL A 45 19.87 -2.61 -3.15
N VAL A 46 20.67 -3.56 -2.70
CA VAL A 46 21.96 -3.31 -2.04
C VAL A 46 23.04 -4.12 -2.76
N ASP A 47 24.17 -3.50 -3.06
CA ASP A 47 25.36 -4.21 -3.49
C ASP A 47 25.91 -5.06 -2.33
N ALA A 48 25.97 -6.38 -2.50
CA ALA A 48 26.28 -7.30 -1.41
C ALA A 48 27.73 -7.22 -0.90
N LYS A 49 28.68 -6.69 -1.69
CA LYS A 49 30.10 -6.59 -1.30
C LYS A 49 30.39 -5.32 -0.52
N THR A 50 29.79 -4.21 -0.95
CA THR A 50 30.07 -2.87 -0.43
C THR A 50 29.01 -2.36 0.54
N GLY A 51 27.82 -2.95 0.54
CA GLY A 51 26.67 -2.46 1.32
C GLY A 51 26.03 -1.20 0.71
N LYS A 52 26.46 -0.76 -0.48
CA LYS A 52 25.92 0.44 -1.12
C LYS A 52 24.47 0.20 -1.56
N VAL A 53 23.56 1.07 -1.13
CA VAL A 53 22.18 1.08 -1.63
C VAL A 53 22.17 1.61 -3.07
N LEU A 54 21.69 0.78 -3.99
CA LEU A 54 21.55 1.12 -5.41
C LEU A 54 20.16 1.67 -5.73
N TYR A 55 19.15 1.25 -4.96
CA TYR A 55 17.76 1.69 -5.08
C TYR A 55 17.00 1.49 -3.76
N SER A 56 16.06 2.38 -3.45
CA SER A 56 15.18 2.24 -2.30
C SER A 56 13.83 2.94 -2.51
N ALA A 57 12.75 2.27 -2.13
CA ALA A 57 11.39 2.83 -2.05
C ALA A 57 10.75 2.38 -0.74
N ASP A 58 10.46 3.33 0.15
CA ASP A 58 9.86 3.10 1.48
C ASP A 58 10.47 1.91 2.28
N ALA A 59 11.80 1.78 2.20
CA ALA A 59 12.54 0.64 2.75
C ALA A 59 12.46 0.53 4.28
N ASN A 60 12.19 1.63 4.97
CA ASN A 60 12.11 1.69 6.44
C ASN A 60 10.68 1.62 6.99
N GLY A 61 9.66 1.57 6.12
CA GLY A 61 8.27 1.47 6.55
C GLY A 61 7.98 0.12 7.22
N ARG A 62 7.33 0.13 8.38
CA ARG A 62 6.99 -1.08 9.14
C ARG A 62 5.99 -1.96 8.38
N ARG A 63 6.29 -3.25 8.25
CA ARG A 63 5.49 -4.23 7.52
C ARG A 63 5.54 -5.60 8.20
N TYR A 64 4.49 -6.39 8.03
CA TYR A 64 4.51 -7.80 8.42
C TYR A 64 5.33 -8.60 7.40
N PRO A 65 6.41 -9.27 7.80
CA PRO A 65 7.34 -9.94 6.87
C PRO A 65 6.82 -11.27 6.32
N ALA A 66 5.72 -11.80 6.84
CA ALA A 66 5.18 -13.13 6.49
C ALA A 66 6.27 -14.21 6.51
N SER A 67 6.44 -14.97 5.43
CA SER A 67 7.44 -16.04 5.35
C SER A 67 8.89 -15.54 5.44
N LEU A 68 9.18 -14.25 5.23
CA LEU A 68 10.54 -13.70 5.37
C LEU A 68 11.08 -13.79 6.80
N THR A 69 10.24 -13.95 7.82
CA THR A 69 10.68 -14.26 9.19
C THR A 69 11.63 -15.46 9.25
N LYS A 70 11.48 -16.42 8.31
CA LYS A 70 12.36 -17.58 8.20
C LYS A 70 13.83 -17.20 7.98
N MET A 71 14.14 -16.04 7.40
CA MET A 71 15.52 -15.57 7.25
C MET A 71 16.21 -15.41 8.62
N MET A 72 15.51 -14.85 9.61
CA MET A 72 16.04 -14.74 10.97
C MET A 72 16.09 -16.10 11.67
N THR A 73 15.07 -16.95 11.47
CA THR A 73 15.10 -18.33 11.98
C THR A 73 16.33 -19.08 11.49
N LEU A 74 16.61 -19.03 10.18
CA LEU A 74 17.78 -19.65 9.58
C LEU A 74 19.09 -19.01 10.06
N TYR A 75 19.13 -17.68 10.20
CA TYR A 75 20.29 -16.98 10.76
C TYR A 75 20.66 -17.54 12.14
N LEU A 76 19.69 -17.66 13.05
CA LEU A 76 19.92 -18.21 14.38
C LEU A 76 20.29 -19.70 14.35
N THR A 77 19.67 -20.49 13.48
CA THR A 77 20.00 -21.91 13.31
C THR A 77 21.43 -22.10 12.82
N PHE A 78 21.86 -21.35 11.79
CA PHE A 78 23.23 -21.42 11.29
C PHE A 78 24.24 -20.86 12.30
N GLU A 79 23.86 -19.85 13.08
CA GLU A 79 24.68 -19.38 14.19
C GLU A 79 24.90 -20.48 15.24
N ALA A 80 23.84 -21.21 15.62
CA ALA A 80 23.93 -22.31 16.57
C ALA A 80 24.79 -23.47 16.04
N LEU A 81 24.69 -23.77 14.74
CA LEU A 81 25.55 -24.75 14.06
C LEU A 81 27.01 -24.30 14.07
N ALA A 82 27.28 -23.04 13.70
CA ALA A 82 28.64 -22.49 13.66
C ALA A 82 29.30 -22.44 15.04
N LYS A 83 28.51 -22.18 16.10
CA LYS A 83 28.96 -22.18 17.50
C LYS A 83 29.01 -23.59 18.12
N GLY A 84 28.69 -24.65 17.36
CA GLY A 84 28.68 -26.03 17.86
C GLY A 84 27.60 -26.33 18.91
N ARG A 85 26.60 -25.46 19.07
CA ARG A 85 25.48 -25.66 20.01
C ARG A 85 24.53 -26.77 19.55
N ILE A 86 24.41 -26.93 18.23
CA ILE A 86 23.72 -28.04 17.56
C ILE A 86 24.58 -28.52 16.39
N SER A 87 24.27 -29.70 15.88
CA SER A 87 24.87 -30.29 14.68
C SER A 87 23.78 -30.78 13.75
N LYS A 88 24.15 -31.15 12.52
CA LYS A 88 23.23 -31.79 11.57
C LYS A 88 22.67 -33.12 12.09
N ASN A 89 23.35 -33.75 13.05
CA ASN A 89 22.96 -35.01 13.68
C ASN A 89 22.27 -34.82 15.03
N THR A 90 22.04 -33.57 15.46
CA THR A 90 21.33 -33.30 16.71
C THR A 90 19.88 -33.80 16.58
N PRO A 91 19.42 -34.72 17.44
CA PRO A 91 18.05 -35.20 17.40
C PRO A 91 17.07 -34.08 17.72
N VAL A 92 15.96 -34.02 17.00
CA VAL A 92 14.83 -33.14 17.30
C VAL A 92 13.77 -34.00 17.99
N PRO A 93 13.54 -33.83 19.31
CA PRO A 93 12.51 -34.59 20.01
C PRO A 93 11.12 -34.20 19.47
N TYR A 94 10.26 -35.20 19.33
CA TYR A 94 8.87 -35.06 18.91
C TYR A 94 7.91 -35.23 20.09
#